data_AF-A0A7C1DLN0-F1
#
_entry.id   AF-A0A7C1DLN0-F1
#
_cell.length_a   1.000
_cell.length_b   1.000
_cell.length_c   1.000
_cell.angle_alpha   90.00
_cell.angle_beta   90.00
_cell.angle_gamma   90.00
#
_symmetry.space_group_name_H-M   'P 1'
#
loop_
_entity.id
_entity.type
_entity.pdbx_description
1 polymer ?
#
loop_
_entity_poly.entity_id
_entity_poly.type
_entity_poly.pdbx_seq_one_letter_code
_entity_poly.pdbx_strand_id
1 'polypeptide(L)'
;MKDREKVTDGGFGSKGSVGWAAIEKHKTNQIKIEYFGTKEDDHFNLISYPTSNLDKYLADCKLVIVRVKNEARSHWVLVTGKEGDQYNIVDPGYKNKHFLSDYGDIYSYVVVEKR
;
A
#
# COMPACT_ATOMS: atom_id res chain seq x y z
N MET A 1 22.22 21.38 8.37
CA MET A 1 21.40 20.79 7.29
C MET A 1 21.98 19.42 7.00
N LYS A 2 21.25 18.32 7.28
CA LYS A 2 21.69 16.98 6.88
C LYS A 2 21.13 16.71 5.48
N ASP A 3 22.02 16.42 4.54
CA ASP A 3 21.69 16.09 3.17
C ASP A 3 20.61 15.00 3.16
N ARG A 4 19.47 15.32 2.54
CA ARG A 4 18.46 14.32 2.22
C ARG A 4 19.02 13.54 1.04
N GLU A 5 19.52 12.33 1.28
CA GLU A 5 19.79 11.38 0.20
C GLU A 5 18.55 11.30 -0.69
N LYS A 6 18.70 11.76 -1.94
CA LYS A 6 17.68 11.60 -2.97
C LYS A 6 17.54 10.10 -3.19
N VAL A 7 16.41 9.53 -2.78
CA VAL A 7 16.02 8.17 -3.16
C VAL A 7 15.79 8.20 -4.67
N THR A 8 16.79 7.77 -5.44
CA THR A 8 16.69 7.65 -6.89
C THR A 8 16.00 6.33 -7.21
N ASP A 9 14.89 6.41 -7.94
CA ASP A 9 14.44 5.36 -8.86
C ASP A 9 13.94 4.02 -8.30
N GLY A 10 13.65 3.96 -7.00
CA GLY A 10 13.02 2.81 -6.35
C GLY A 10 13.73 2.37 -5.07
N GLY A 11 13.15 1.43 -4.33
CA GLY A 11 13.73 0.91 -3.08
C GLY A 11 13.37 1.74 -1.84
N PHE A 12 14.08 1.50 -0.73
CA PHE A 12 13.91 2.20 0.54
C PHE A 12 15.15 3.02 0.89
N GLY A 13 14.95 4.26 1.31
CA GLY A 13 16.00 5.10 1.87
C GLY A 13 16.44 4.61 3.25
N SER A 14 17.55 5.15 3.75
CA SER A 14 18.13 4.83 5.07
C SER A 14 17.18 5.04 6.27
N LYS A 15 16.03 5.70 6.06
CA LYS A 15 14.96 5.90 7.05
C LYS A 15 13.67 5.12 6.75
N GLY A 16 13.72 4.16 5.82
CA GLY A 16 12.55 3.38 5.39
C GLY A 16 11.60 4.12 4.44
N SER A 17 11.95 5.33 4.00
CA SER A 17 11.16 6.07 2.99
C SER A 17 11.22 5.33 1.65
N VAL A 18 10.07 4.92 1.11
CA VAL A 18 9.99 4.17 -0.15
C VAL A 18 9.88 5.13 -1.34
N GLY A 19 10.73 4.93 -2.35
CA GLY A 19 10.64 5.62 -3.63
C GLY A 19 9.60 4.97 -4.55
N TRP A 20 8.40 5.53 -4.64
CA TRP A 20 7.32 4.97 -5.45
C TRP A 20 7.53 5.04 -6.97
N ALA A 21 8.58 5.72 -7.43
CA ALA A 21 9.02 5.67 -8.84
C ALA A 21 9.33 4.23 -9.31
N ALA A 22 9.62 3.29 -8.40
CA ALA A 22 9.76 1.87 -8.71
C ALA A 22 8.52 1.27 -9.38
N ILE A 23 7.31 1.73 -9.01
CA ILE A 23 6.06 1.19 -9.57
C ILE A 23 6.07 1.31 -11.10
N GLU A 24 6.44 2.46 -11.63
CA GLU A 24 6.45 2.69 -13.07
C GLU A 24 7.53 1.86 -13.78
N LYS A 25 8.66 1.56 -13.10
CA LYS A 25 9.71 0.67 -13.66
C LYS A 25 9.29 -0.80 -13.71
N HIS A 26 8.44 -1.24 -12.79
CA HIS A 26 7.95 -2.62 -12.75
C HIS A 26 6.70 -2.84 -13.60
N LYS A 27 6.09 -1.78 -14.15
CA LYS A 27 5.09 -1.92 -15.21
C LYS A 27 5.77 -2.43 -16.48
N THR A 28 5.72 -3.73 -16.67
CA THR A 28 6.25 -4.42 -17.86
C THR A 28 5.10 -5.12 -18.58
N ASN A 29 5.37 -5.69 -19.75
CA ASN A 29 4.37 -6.54 -20.42
C ASN A 29 3.95 -7.77 -19.60
N GLN A 30 4.70 -8.10 -18.53
CA GLN A 30 4.45 -9.24 -17.65
C GLN A 30 3.79 -8.84 -16.33
N ILE A 31 3.77 -7.56 -15.97
CA ILE A 31 3.22 -7.09 -14.68
C ILE A 31 2.34 -5.87 -14.94
N LYS A 32 1.05 -6.01 -14.64
CA LYS A 32 0.08 -4.92 -14.63
C LYS A 32 -0.02 -4.37 -13.21
N ILE A 33 0.02 -3.04 -13.09
CA ILE A 33 -0.21 -2.36 -11.81
C ILE A 33 -1.37 -1.38 -11.99
N GLU A 34 -2.44 -1.59 -11.21
CA GLU A 34 -3.59 -0.71 -11.14
C GLU A 34 -3.56 0.08 -9.83
N TYR A 35 -3.79 1.39 -9.90
CA TYR A 35 -3.77 2.29 -8.74
C TYR A 35 -5.16 2.87 -8.51
N PHE A 36 -5.62 2.84 -7.26
CA PHE A 36 -6.91 3.36 -6.83
C PHE A 36 -6.71 4.37 -5.70
N GLY A 37 -7.16 5.62 -5.90
CA GLY A 37 -7.01 6.73 -4.94
C GLY A 37 -6.11 7.85 -5.44
N THR A 38 -5.70 8.73 -4.53
CA THR A 38 -4.74 9.81 -4.83
C THR A 38 -3.30 9.32 -4.65
N LYS A 39 -2.40 9.71 -5.56
CA LYS A 39 -0.97 9.34 -5.49
C LYS A 39 -0.19 10.12 -4.43
N GLU A 40 -0.73 11.24 -3.97
CA GLU A 40 -0.01 12.19 -3.10
C GLU A 40 -0.31 11.98 -1.61
N ASP A 41 0.66 12.33 -0.76
CA ASP A 41 0.52 12.46 0.68
C ASP A 41 -0.27 13.72 1.06
N ASP A 42 -1.51 13.83 0.55
CA ASP A 42 -2.40 14.91 0.99
C ASP A 42 -2.98 14.54 2.35
N HIS A 43 -2.26 14.95 3.40
CA HIS A 43 -2.56 14.73 4.81
C HIS A 43 -3.97 15.18 5.25
N PHE A 44 -4.71 15.89 4.40
CA PHE A 44 -5.91 16.64 4.80
C PHE A 44 -7.21 16.24 4.10
N ASN A 45 -7.21 15.59 2.93
CA ASN A 45 -8.44 15.23 2.19
C ASN A 45 -8.38 13.82 1.57
N LEU A 46 -8.19 12.79 2.40
CA LEU A 46 -8.21 11.42 1.91
C LEU A 46 -9.66 10.89 1.88
N ILE A 47 -10.11 10.45 0.71
CA ILE A 47 -11.35 9.69 0.56
C ILE A 47 -11.09 8.27 1.06
N SER A 48 -11.91 7.78 1.98
CA SER A 48 -11.84 6.39 2.41
C SER A 48 -12.51 5.48 1.38
N TYR A 49 -11.93 4.30 1.19
CA TYR A 49 -12.47 3.24 0.35
C TYR A 49 -12.97 2.09 1.22
N PRO A 50 -14.13 1.50 0.93
CA PRO A 50 -14.56 0.26 1.57
C PRO A 50 -13.53 -0.85 1.38
N THR A 51 -13.15 -1.55 2.44
CA THR A 51 -12.24 -2.70 2.37
C THR A 51 -12.82 -3.85 1.55
N SER A 52 -14.15 -3.95 1.44
CA SER A 52 -14.83 -4.92 0.55
C SER A 52 -14.49 -4.74 -0.93
N ASN A 53 -13.99 -3.58 -1.36
CA ASN A 53 -13.48 -3.41 -2.72
C ASN A 53 -12.29 -4.31 -3.04
N LEU A 54 -11.59 -4.80 -2.00
CA LEU A 54 -10.44 -5.70 -2.14
C LEU A 54 -10.86 -7.14 -2.46
N ASP A 55 -12.09 -7.53 -2.12
CA ASP A 55 -12.57 -8.93 -2.19
C ASP A 55 -12.37 -9.56 -3.57
N LYS A 56 -12.75 -8.84 -4.63
CA LYS A 56 -12.60 -9.32 -6.01
C LYS A 56 -11.14 -9.56 -6.40
N TYR A 57 -10.20 -8.76 -5.88
CA TYR A 57 -8.79 -8.90 -6.20
C TYR A 57 -8.15 -10.04 -5.40
N LEU A 58 -8.53 -10.18 -4.13
CA LEU A 58 -8.07 -11.28 -3.28
C LEU A 58 -8.62 -12.63 -3.77
N ALA A 59 -9.87 -12.68 -4.25
CA ALA A 59 -10.46 -13.88 -4.85
C ALA A 59 -9.71 -14.36 -6.10
N ASP A 60 -9.15 -13.42 -6.87
CA ASP A 60 -8.33 -13.70 -8.05
C ASP A 60 -6.83 -13.94 -7.71
N CYS A 61 -6.49 -14.09 -6.42
CA CYS A 61 -5.12 -14.23 -5.94
C CYS A 61 -4.17 -13.09 -6.39
N LYS A 62 -4.71 -11.88 -6.62
CA LYS A 62 -3.91 -10.70 -6.98
C LYS A 62 -3.24 -10.12 -5.74
N LEU A 63 -2.05 -9.56 -5.92
CA LEU A 63 -1.33 -8.91 -4.83
C LEU A 63 -1.89 -7.51 -4.60
N VAL A 64 -2.29 -7.21 -3.36
CA VAL A 64 -2.93 -5.95 -2.98
C VAL A 64 -2.09 -5.25 -1.93
N ILE A 65 -1.64 -4.03 -2.22
CA ILE A 65 -0.93 -3.17 -1.26
C ILE A 65 -1.86 -1.99 -0.94
N VAL A 66 -2.18 -1.77 0.32
CA VAL A 66 -3.12 -0.71 0.72
C VAL A 66 -2.44 0.35 1.55
N ARG A 67 -2.95 1.57 1.41
CA ARG A 67 -2.55 2.72 2.20
C ARG A 67 -3.52 2.92 3.35
N VAL A 68 -2.99 2.87 4.56
CA VAL A 68 -3.68 3.05 5.83
C VAL A 68 -3.15 4.28 6.57
N LYS A 69 -3.80 4.67 7.68
CA LYS A 69 -3.36 5.79 8.52
C LYS A 69 -3.00 5.29 9.92
N ASN A 70 -1.84 5.71 10.42
CA ASN A 70 -1.41 5.49 11.79
C ASN A 70 -0.98 6.82 12.42
N GLU A 71 -1.59 7.23 13.52
CA GLU A 71 -1.14 8.37 14.34
C GLU A 71 -0.72 9.61 13.50
N ALA A 72 -1.60 10.01 12.57
CA ALA A 72 -1.43 11.13 11.63
C ALA A 72 -0.46 10.92 10.44
N ARG A 73 0.11 9.73 10.26
CA ARG A 73 0.96 9.38 9.11
C ARG A 73 0.28 8.34 8.22
N SER A 74 0.47 8.48 6.92
CA SER A 74 0.12 7.42 5.98
C SER A 74 1.15 6.31 6.00
N HIS A 75 0.69 5.08 5.84
CA HIS A 75 1.52 3.88 5.85
C HIS A 75 1.02 2.88 4.82
N TRP A 76 1.91 2.08 4.26
CA TRP A 76 1.56 1.08 3.25
C TRP A 76 1.78 -0.32 3.79
N VAL A 77 0.78 -1.17 3.61
CA VAL A 77 0.78 -2.57 4.09
C VAL A 77 0.39 -3.51 2.96
N LEU A 78 0.96 -4.72 2.97
CA LEU A 78 0.60 -5.77 2.03
C LEU A 78 -0.58 -6.55 2.59
N VAL A 79 -1.67 -6.70 1.84
CA VAL A 79 -2.79 -7.58 2.20
C VAL A 79 -2.49 -8.98 1.69
N THR A 80 -2.52 -9.96 2.59
CA THR A 80 -2.16 -11.35 2.28
C THR A 80 -3.35 -12.28 2.15
N GLY A 81 -4.53 -11.87 2.61
CA GLY A 81 -5.76 -12.66 2.46
C GLY A 81 -6.91 -12.10 3.30
N LYS A 82 -8.05 -12.81 3.25
CA LYS A 82 -9.25 -12.50 4.03
C LYS A 82 -9.68 -13.73 4.83
N GLU A 83 -10.02 -13.53 6.10
CA GLU A 83 -10.56 -14.55 6.99
C GLU A 83 -11.80 -13.98 7.70
N GLY A 84 -12.99 -14.49 7.35
CA GLY A 84 -14.25 -13.88 7.77
C GLY A 84 -14.34 -12.42 7.30
N ASP A 85 -14.54 -11.49 8.24
CA ASP A 85 -14.61 -10.04 7.97
C ASP A 85 -13.26 -9.33 8.11
N GLN A 86 -12.19 -10.06 8.41
CA GLN A 86 -10.85 -9.52 8.62
C GLN A 86 -9.95 -9.71 7.40
N TYR A 87 -9.06 -8.74 7.17
CA TYR A 87 -8.05 -8.79 6.12
C TYR A 87 -6.68 -8.89 6.77
N ASN A 88 -6.00 -10.01 6.54
CA ASN A 88 -4.65 -10.26 7.04
C ASN A 88 -3.65 -9.36 6.30
N ILE A 89 -2.67 -8.83 7.04
CA ILE A 89 -1.63 -7.96 6.48
C ILE A 89 -0.22 -8.38 6.89
N VAL A 90 0.74 -7.99 6.05
CA VAL A 90 2.15 -7.89 6.39
C VAL A 90 2.51 -6.40 6.45
N ASP A 91 2.90 -5.97 7.64
CA ASP A 91 3.27 -4.60 7.92
C ASP A 91 4.80 -4.46 8.07
N PRO A 92 5.47 -3.63 7.24
CA PRO A 92 6.92 -3.45 7.33
C PRO A 92 7.36 -2.54 8.49
N GLY A 93 6.47 -1.73 9.07
CA GLY A 93 6.77 -0.74 10.10
C GLY A 93 6.28 -1.10 11.51
N TYR A 94 5.20 -1.87 11.63
CA TYR A 94 4.49 -2.13 12.87
C TYR A 94 4.25 -3.63 13.08
N LYS A 95 5.13 -4.28 13.84
CA LYS A 95 5.13 -5.74 14.02
C LYS A 95 3.94 -6.31 14.80
N ASN A 96 3.19 -5.46 15.52
CA ASN A 96 2.04 -5.84 16.33
C ASN A 96 0.70 -5.66 15.61
N LYS A 97 0.73 -5.26 14.33
CA LYS A 97 -0.47 -5.10 13.51
C LYS A 97 -0.52 -6.20 12.46
N HIS A 98 -1.63 -6.92 12.44
CA HIS A 98 -1.82 -8.13 11.65
C HIS A 98 -3.09 -8.07 10.80
N PHE A 99 -3.98 -7.10 11.06
CA PHE A 99 -5.23 -6.91 10.33
C PHE A 99 -5.40 -5.47 9.85
N LEU A 100 -6.17 -5.27 8.76
CA LEU A 100 -6.55 -3.91 8.34
C LEU A 100 -7.38 -3.16 9.39
N SER A 101 -8.16 -3.89 10.20
CA SER A 101 -8.94 -3.32 11.29
C SER A 101 -8.07 -2.64 12.36
N ASP A 102 -6.78 -2.99 12.46
CA ASP A 102 -5.81 -2.31 13.35
C ASP A 102 -5.51 -0.87 12.93
N TYR A 103 -6.01 -0.45 11.76
CA TYR A 103 -5.85 0.87 11.17
C TYR A 103 -7.16 1.61 10.89
N GLY A 104 -8.28 0.90 10.79
CA GLY A 104 -9.57 1.45 10.37
C GLY A 104 -9.71 1.50 8.85
N ASP A 105 -9.89 2.70 8.30
CA ASP A 105 -10.14 2.91 6.88
C ASP A 105 -8.89 2.74 6.01
N ILE A 106 -9.11 2.37 4.74
CA ILE A 106 -8.10 2.45 3.68
C ILE A 106 -8.35 3.68 2.80
N TYR A 107 -7.27 4.27 2.28
CA TYR A 107 -7.35 5.56 1.57
C TYR A 107 -6.86 5.51 0.12
N SER A 108 -6.03 4.51 -0.18
CA SER A 108 -5.68 4.13 -1.54
C SER A 108 -5.21 2.69 -1.55
N TYR A 109 -5.18 2.07 -2.73
CA TYR A 109 -4.61 0.74 -2.88
C TYR A 109 -4.06 0.52 -4.28
N VAL A 110 -3.12 -0.42 -4.35
CA VAL A 110 -2.46 -0.86 -5.56
C VAL A 110 -2.74 -2.34 -5.73
N VAL A 111 -3.14 -2.72 -6.94
CA VAL A 111 -3.28 -4.11 -7.34
C VAL A 111 -2.18 -4.44 -8.32
N VAL A 112 -1.44 -5.51 -8.03
CA VAL A 112 -0.36 -6.04 -8.87
C VAL A 112 -0.80 -7.39 -9.40
N GLU A 113 -0.76 -7.52 -10.71
CA GLU A 113 -1.19 -8.70 -11.46
C GLU A 113 -0.08 -9.12 -12.42
N LYS A 114 0.20 -10.43 -12.46
CA LYS A 114 1.04 -11.01 -13.50
C LYS A 114 0.20 -11.23 -14.77
N ARG A 115 0.70 -10.79 -15.92
CA ARG A 115 0.09 -11.05 -17.23
C ARG A 115 0.59 -12.35 -17.83
#